data_AF-Q2NGH4-F1
#
_entry.id   AF-Q2NGH4-F1
#
_cell.length_a   1.000
_cell.length_b   1.000
_cell.length_c   1.000
_cell.angle_alpha   90.00
_cell.angle_beta   90.00
_cell.angle_gamma   90.00
#
_symmetry.space_group_name_H-M   'P 1'
#
loop_
_entity.id
_entity.type
_entity.pdbx_description
1 polymer ?
#
loop_
_entity_poly.entity_id
_entity_poly.type
_entity_poly.pdbx_seq_one_letter_code
_entity_poly.pdbx_strand_id
1 'polypeptide(L)'
;MFNKKIIESSRELLDYKLHITVLICVLISQAIGTVTITITSGFKIIILPLIFSLILVTILYLEKYVTWITKKQSKTCGKIMLIIIGPLIAKLAITSGQNIDLLVKTGIAIFLEELGDIGSIFIALPVALLLGFKRESIGMTSSICREPQMAVIIDKYGLSSDEVKGFMIVYLIGIILGTIFISIIASFSYLIPLHPYAYALACGVGSTSMNVAAVSSLITLHPDLSNQLLAFSGISNLISLILGVYVYILVSLPLTEKLYAYIEPIVSKYIFKR
;
A
#
# COMPACT_ATOMS: atom_id res chain seq x y z
N MET A 1 -31.92 -19.29 13.91
CA MET A 1 -31.44 -17.89 13.71
C MET A 1 -30.05 -17.82 13.05
N PHE A 2 -29.11 -18.71 13.39
CA PHE A 2 -27.78 -18.80 12.77
C PHE A 2 -27.78 -19.04 11.25
N ASN A 3 -28.60 -19.97 10.74
CA ASN A 3 -28.65 -20.28 9.30
C ASN A 3 -29.12 -19.10 8.43
N LYS A 4 -30.05 -18.27 8.92
CA LYS A 4 -30.59 -17.14 8.14
C LYS A 4 -29.55 -16.04 7.94
N LYS A 5 -28.75 -15.74 8.97
CA LYS A 5 -27.62 -14.79 8.92
C LYS A 5 -26.51 -15.26 7.98
N ILE A 6 -26.22 -16.55 7.95
CA ILE A 6 -25.21 -17.13 7.05
C ILE A 6 -25.69 -17.08 5.60
N ILE A 7 -26.97 -17.39 5.35
CA ILE A 7 -27.58 -17.33 4.00
C ILE A 7 -27.72 -15.88 3.50
N GLU A 8 -28.04 -14.92 4.36
CA GLU A 8 -28.01 -13.49 4.00
C GLU A 8 -26.59 -13.02 3.72
N SER A 9 -25.62 -13.41 4.54
CA SER A 9 -24.21 -13.07 4.33
C SER A 9 -23.66 -13.65 3.03
N SER A 10 -24.05 -14.86 2.63
CA SER A 10 -23.61 -15.47 1.37
C SER A 10 -24.28 -14.85 0.14
N ARG A 11 -25.55 -14.44 0.25
CA ARG A 11 -26.23 -13.66 -0.81
C ARG A 11 -25.61 -12.28 -1.02
N GLU A 12 -25.17 -11.63 0.05
CA GLU A 12 -24.49 -10.33 -0.04
C GLU A 12 -23.15 -10.46 -0.77
N LEU A 13 -22.39 -11.53 -0.53
CA LEU A 13 -21.10 -11.78 -1.20
C LEU A 13 -21.25 -12.09 -2.70
N LEU A 14 -22.43 -12.55 -3.14
CA LEU A 14 -22.71 -12.98 -4.52
C LEU A 14 -23.57 -11.96 -5.30
N ASP A 15 -23.50 -10.67 -4.97
CA ASP A 15 -24.23 -9.63 -5.70
C ASP A 15 -23.69 -9.50 -7.15
N TYR A 16 -24.39 -10.13 -8.09
CA TYR A 16 -24.01 -10.15 -9.50
C TYR A 16 -23.93 -8.75 -10.13
N LYS A 17 -24.78 -7.81 -9.69
CA LYS A 17 -24.78 -6.44 -10.22
C LYS A 17 -23.49 -5.73 -9.85
N LEU A 18 -23.05 -5.90 -8.60
CA LEU A 18 -21.78 -5.38 -8.10
C LEU A 18 -20.59 -5.99 -8.86
N HIS A 19 -20.54 -7.32 -8.96
CA HIS A 19 -19.45 -8.03 -9.65
C HIS A 19 -19.33 -7.65 -11.13
N ILE A 20 -20.45 -7.60 -11.86
CA ILE A 20 -20.47 -7.16 -13.26
C ILE A 20 -20.00 -5.70 -13.37
N THR A 21 -20.44 -4.82 -12.47
CA THR A 21 -20.04 -3.41 -12.51
C THR A 21 -18.53 -3.26 -12.31
N VAL A 22 -17.96 -3.97 -11.33
CA VAL A 22 -16.52 -3.97 -11.08
C VAL A 22 -15.77 -4.53 -12.28
N LEU A 23 -16.23 -5.64 -12.86
CA LEU A 23 -15.62 -6.24 -14.05
C LEU A 23 -15.60 -5.25 -15.23
N ILE A 24 -16.72 -4.59 -15.53
CA ILE A 24 -16.79 -3.58 -16.60
C ILE A 24 -15.82 -2.44 -16.33
N CYS A 25 -15.78 -1.90 -15.10
CA CYS A 25 -14.85 -0.82 -14.75
C CYS A 25 -13.39 -1.25 -14.93
N VAL A 26 -13.04 -2.48 -14.55
CA VAL A 26 -11.70 -3.04 -14.74
C VAL A 26 -11.37 -3.18 -16.23
N LEU A 27 -12.29 -3.71 -17.04
CA LEU A 27 -12.08 -3.85 -18.48
C LEU A 27 -11.89 -2.50 -19.17
N ILE A 28 -12.71 -1.49 -18.85
CA ILE A 28 -12.55 -0.13 -19.37
C ILE A 28 -11.18 0.43 -18.97
N SER A 29 -10.79 0.25 -17.71
CA SER A 29 -9.52 0.75 -17.19
C SER A 29 -8.31 0.09 -17.86
N GLN A 30 -8.38 -1.23 -18.09
CA GLN A 30 -7.35 -1.96 -18.82
C GLN A 30 -7.30 -1.56 -20.29
N ALA A 31 -8.45 -1.28 -20.92
CA ALA A 31 -8.51 -0.81 -22.30
C ALA A 31 -7.89 0.58 -22.47
N ILE A 32 -8.02 1.47 -21.47
CA ILE A 32 -7.30 2.77 -21.44
C ILE A 32 -5.79 2.53 -21.34
N GLY A 33 -5.38 1.54 -20.55
CA GLY A 33 -3.97 1.21 -20.36
C GLY A 33 -3.23 2.23 -19.49
N THR A 34 -1.89 2.18 -19.55
CA THR A 34 -1.03 3.10 -18.79
C THR A 34 -0.91 4.42 -19.54
N VAL A 35 -1.29 5.52 -18.88
CA VAL A 35 -1.14 6.87 -19.45
C VAL A 35 0.10 7.52 -18.87
N THR A 36 1.00 7.98 -19.74
CA THR A 36 2.22 8.68 -19.35
C THR A 36 2.13 10.14 -19.72
N ILE A 37 2.10 11.03 -18.72
CA ILE A 37 2.08 12.48 -18.92
C ILE A 37 3.51 12.99 -18.78
N THR A 38 4.06 13.51 -19.88
CA THR A 38 5.39 14.14 -19.88
C THR A 38 5.23 15.63 -19.65
N ILE A 39 5.72 16.15 -18.53
CA ILE A 39 5.70 17.59 -18.24
C ILE A 39 6.97 18.27 -18.78
N THR A 40 8.11 17.58 -18.72
CA THR A 40 9.42 18.06 -19.24
C THR A 40 10.24 16.85 -19.68
N SER A 41 11.32 17.05 -20.46
CA SER A 41 12.16 15.96 -21.01
C SER A 41 12.65 14.91 -19.99
N GLY A 42 12.71 15.25 -18.69
CA GLY A 42 13.03 14.30 -17.61
C GLY A 42 11.90 14.03 -16.60
N PHE A 43 10.72 14.63 -16.77
CA PHE A 43 9.63 14.54 -15.78
C PHE A 43 8.41 13.85 -16.39
N LYS A 44 8.14 12.63 -15.93
CA LYS A 44 7.00 11.84 -16.39
C LYS A 44 6.18 11.33 -15.22
N ILE A 45 4.90 11.66 -15.24
CA ILE A 45 3.90 11.10 -14.33
C ILE A 45 3.25 9.91 -15.02
N ILE A 46 3.28 8.75 -14.36
CA ILE A 46 2.69 7.53 -14.87
C ILE A 46 1.39 7.25 -14.11
N ILE A 47 0.29 7.19 -14.86
CA ILE A 47 -1.03 6.87 -14.35
C ILE A 47 -1.35 5.44 -14.78
N LEU A 48 -1.41 4.54 -13.79
CA LEU A 48 -1.73 3.14 -14.00
C LEU A 48 -3.23 2.93 -14.21
N PRO A 49 -3.64 1.86 -14.93
CA PRO A 49 -5.05 1.48 -15.10
C PRO A 49 -5.87 1.49 -13.81
N LEU A 50 -5.26 1.12 -12.69
CA LEU A 50 -5.91 1.06 -11.38
C LEU A 50 -6.56 2.38 -10.96
N ILE A 51 -5.95 3.53 -11.31
CA ILE A 51 -6.47 4.86 -10.99
C ILE A 51 -7.78 5.12 -11.74
N PHE A 52 -7.87 4.73 -13.01
CA PHE A 52 -9.11 4.87 -13.79
C PHE A 52 -10.24 4.03 -13.19
N SER A 53 -9.93 2.82 -12.71
CA SER A 53 -10.93 1.94 -12.10
C SER A 53 -11.53 2.57 -10.84
N LEU A 54 -10.68 3.16 -10.00
CA LEU A 54 -11.14 3.89 -8.82
C LEU A 54 -12.05 5.06 -9.19
N ILE A 55 -11.63 5.90 -10.14
CA ILE A 55 -12.39 7.09 -10.55
C ILE A 55 -13.76 6.67 -11.07
N LEU A 56 -13.81 5.66 -11.95
CA LEU A 56 -15.06 5.14 -12.50
C LEU A 56 -15.99 4.60 -11.42
N VAL A 57 -15.50 3.76 -10.51
CA VAL A 57 -16.31 3.20 -9.42
C VAL A 57 -16.78 4.29 -8.46
N THR A 58 -15.96 5.31 -8.21
CA THR A 58 -16.32 6.46 -7.37
C THR A 58 -17.40 7.31 -8.01
N ILE A 59 -17.30 7.61 -9.31
CA ILE A 59 -18.34 8.30 -10.06
C ILE A 59 -19.64 7.50 -10.00
N LEU A 60 -19.60 6.20 -10.26
CA LEU A 60 -20.77 5.33 -10.20
C LEU A 60 -21.37 5.26 -8.79
N TYR A 61 -20.56 5.32 -7.73
CA TYR A 61 -21.05 5.35 -6.35
C TYR A 61 -21.76 6.67 -6.01
N LEU A 62 -21.29 7.79 -6.57
CA LEU A 62 -21.86 9.12 -6.34
C LEU A 62 -23.07 9.41 -7.25
N GLU A 63 -23.20 8.70 -8.37
CA GLU A 63 -24.25 8.90 -9.35
C GLU A 63 -25.62 8.47 -8.82
N LYS A 64 -26.62 9.35 -8.96
CA LYS A 64 -27.96 9.16 -8.39
C LYS A 64 -28.72 8.00 -9.04
N TYR A 65 -28.44 7.72 -10.31
CA TYR A 65 -29.10 6.66 -11.07
C TYR A 65 -28.58 5.25 -10.74
N VAL A 66 -27.40 5.15 -10.12
CA VAL A 66 -26.79 3.88 -9.72
C VAL A 66 -27.26 3.53 -8.32
N THR A 67 -28.37 2.79 -8.24
CA THR A 67 -29.01 2.47 -6.95
C THR A 67 -28.46 1.20 -6.28
N TRP A 68 -27.65 0.40 -6.99
CA TRP A 68 -27.14 -0.87 -6.49
C TRP A 68 -25.79 -0.75 -5.77
N ILE A 69 -25.01 0.31 -5.99
CA ILE A 69 -23.74 0.54 -5.27
C ILE A 69 -24.00 1.47 -4.09
N THR A 70 -24.24 0.89 -2.93
CA THR A 70 -24.54 1.64 -1.70
C THR A 70 -23.45 1.44 -0.65
N LYS A 71 -23.53 2.19 0.46
CA LYS A 71 -22.65 1.98 1.64
C LYS A 71 -22.67 0.52 2.12
N LYS A 72 -23.78 -0.19 1.95
CA LYS A 72 -23.88 -1.62 2.24
C LYS A 72 -22.94 -2.42 1.35
N GLN A 73 -22.99 -2.22 0.03
CA GLN A 73 -22.11 -2.93 -0.91
C GLN A 73 -20.65 -2.54 -0.77
N SER A 74 -20.34 -1.27 -0.47
CA SER A 74 -18.98 -0.85 -0.15
C SER A 74 -18.41 -1.63 1.05
N LYS A 75 -19.21 -1.84 2.12
CA LYS A 75 -18.82 -2.69 3.25
C LYS A 75 -18.65 -4.16 2.84
N THR A 76 -19.51 -4.67 1.97
CA THR A 76 -19.40 -6.03 1.42
C THR A 76 -18.10 -6.20 0.64
N CYS A 77 -17.73 -5.24 -0.22
CA CYS A 77 -16.45 -5.24 -0.94
C CYS A 77 -15.26 -5.34 0.02
N GLY A 78 -15.27 -4.62 1.13
CA GLY A 78 -14.22 -4.72 2.15
C GLY A 78 -14.06 -6.14 2.71
N LYS A 79 -15.17 -6.85 2.94
CA LYS A 79 -15.13 -8.27 3.37
C LYS A 79 -14.64 -9.20 2.26
N ILE A 80 -15.14 -9.03 1.03
CA ILE A 80 -14.72 -9.79 -0.14
C ILE A 80 -13.21 -9.63 -0.36
N MET A 81 -12.71 -8.41 -0.23
CA MET A 81 -11.29 -8.08 -0.36
C MET A 81 -10.45 -8.88 0.64
N LEU A 82 -10.84 -8.93 1.92
CA LEU A 82 -10.15 -9.74 2.94
C LEU A 82 -10.14 -11.23 2.60
N ILE A 83 -11.26 -11.77 2.07
CA ILE A 83 -11.36 -13.17 1.65
C ILE A 83 -10.43 -13.46 0.47
N ILE A 84 -10.39 -12.58 -0.53
CA ILE A 84 -9.56 -12.72 -1.74
C ILE A 84 -8.07 -12.55 -1.41
N ILE A 85 -7.72 -11.64 -0.50
CA ILE A 85 -6.34 -11.40 -0.08
C ILE A 85 -5.82 -12.53 0.83
N GLY A 86 -6.69 -13.24 1.56
CA GLY A 86 -6.30 -14.34 2.46
C GLY A 86 -5.32 -15.35 1.85
N PRO A 87 -5.63 -15.96 0.68
CA PRO A 87 -4.69 -16.85 -0.03
C PRO A 87 -3.36 -16.19 -0.41
N LEU A 88 -3.38 -14.90 -0.78
CA LEU A 88 -2.16 -14.15 -1.07
C LEU A 88 -1.30 -13.99 0.19
N ILE A 89 -1.90 -13.59 1.31
CA ILE A 89 -1.20 -13.50 2.61
C ILE A 89 -0.64 -14.86 3.01
N ALA A 90 -1.42 -15.95 2.85
CA ALA A 90 -0.94 -17.29 3.15
C ALA A 90 0.28 -17.67 2.29
N LYS A 91 0.24 -17.40 0.99
CA LYS A 91 1.37 -17.62 0.09
C LYS A 91 2.59 -16.80 0.52
N LEU A 92 2.40 -15.52 0.83
CA LEU A 92 3.49 -14.63 1.26
C LEU A 92 4.09 -15.10 2.58
N ALA A 93 3.26 -15.52 3.55
CA ALA A 93 3.72 -16.04 4.84
C ALA A 93 4.54 -17.33 4.69
N ILE A 94 4.09 -18.29 3.88
CA ILE A 94 4.83 -19.52 3.60
C ILE A 94 6.16 -19.19 2.91
N THR A 95 6.13 -18.33 1.91
CA THR A 95 7.35 -17.92 1.18
C THR A 95 8.32 -17.20 2.11
N SER A 96 7.83 -16.35 3.02
CA SER A 96 8.66 -15.65 4.00
C SER A 96 9.31 -16.62 4.96
N GLY A 97 8.53 -17.56 5.51
CA GLY A 97 9.05 -18.62 6.38
C GLY A 97 10.13 -19.48 5.72
N GLN A 98 9.98 -19.80 4.44
CA GLN A 98 10.99 -20.55 3.68
C GLN A 98 12.31 -19.78 3.46
N ASN A 99 12.28 -18.45 3.53
CA ASN A 99 13.43 -17.59 3.24
C ASN A 99 14.06 -16.98 4.51
N ILE A 100 13.79 -17.55 5.69
CA ILE A 100 14.41 -17.09 6.95
C ILE A 100 15.95 -17.20 6.90
N ASP A 101 16.49 -18.25 6.30
CA ASP A 101 17.94 -18.39 6.16
C ASP A 101 18.54 -17.28 5.29
N LEU A 102 17.80 -16.83 4.28
CA LEU A 102 18.20 -15.69 3.46
C LEU A 102 18.18 -14.41 4.29
N LEU A 103 17.11 -14.17 5.07
CA LEU A 103 17.02 -13.04 6.00
C LEU A 103 18.23 -12.98 6.94
N VAL A 104 18.69 -14.10 7.47
CA VAL A 104 19.86 -14.11 8.37
C VAL A 104 21.14 -13.74 7.62
N LYS A 105 21.32 -14.26 6.41
CA LYS A 105 22.53 -14.01 5.59
C LYS A 105 22.59 -12.59 5.03
N THR A 106 21.45 -12.05 4.62
CA THR A 106 21.34 -10.71 4.02
C THR A 106 20.74 -9.69 4.97
N GLY A 107 20.62 -10.02 6.26
CA GLY A 107 19.86 -9.24 7.24
C GLY A 107 20.33 -7.81 7.40
N ILE A 108 21.64 -7.57 7.31
CA ILE A 108 22.19 -6.20 7.33
C ILE A 108 21.75 -5.43 6.08
N ALA A 109 21.82 -6.04 4.90
CA ALA A 109 21.43 -5.38 3.65
C ALA A 109 19.93 -5.07 3.64
N ILE A 110 19.09 -6.02 4.06
CA ILE A 110 17.64 -5.84 4.17
C ILE A 110 17.31 -4.78 5.22
N PHE A 111 17.98 -4.82 6.37
CA PHE A 111 17.77 -3.81 7.40
C PHE A 111 18.13 -2.41 6.90
N LEU A 112 19.23 -2.27 6.15
CA LEU A 112 19.63 -1.01 5.52
C LEU A 112 18.64 -0.55 4.43
N GLU A 113 18.06 -1.47 3.67
CA GLU A 113 17.01 -1.20 2.68
C GLU A 113 15.74 -0.67 3.37
N GLU A 114 15.32 -1.31 4.47
CA GLU A 114 14.15 -0.94 5.26
C GLU A 114 14.37 0.29 6.17
N LEU A 115 15.60 0.81 6.29
CA LEU A 115 15.86 2.04 7.06
C LEU A 115 15.06 3.23 6.53
N GLY A 116 14.76 3.26 5.22
CA GLY A 116 13.88 4.27 4.66
C GLY A 116 12.45 4.19 5.22
N ASP A 117 11.89 2.99 5.33
CA ASP A 117 10.56 2.75 5.90
C ASP A 117 10.55 3.11 7.39
N ILE A 118 11.56 2.68 8.15
CA ILE A 118 11.73 3.02 9.57
C ILE A 118 11.90 4.54 9.75
N GLY A 119 12.70 5.18 8.90
CA GLY A 119 12.94 6.62 8.92
C GLY A 119 11.66 7.43 8.72
N SER A 120 10.76 6.93 7.87
CA SER A 120 9.48 7.59 7.59
C SER A 120 8.60 7.75 8.84
N ILE A 121 8.70 6.83 9.81
CA ILE A 121 7.93 6.84 11.06
C ILE A 121 8.15 8.16 11.83
N PHE A 122 9.39 8.65 11.88
CA PHE A 122 9.76 9.84 12.63
C PHE A 122 9.13 11.13 12.09
N ILE A 123 8.68 11.12 10.83
CA ILE A 123 8.01 12.25 10.19
C ILE A 123 6.50 11.99 10.15
N ALA A 124 6.10 10.80 9.69
CA ALA A 124 4.71 10.45 9.46
C ALA A 124 3.89 10.42 10.77
N LEU A 125 4.45 9.87 11.85
CA LEU A 125 3.74 9.75 13.14
C LEU A 125 3.42 11.12 13.77
N PRO A 126 4.38 12.05 13.92
CA PRO A 126 4.05 13.41 14.35
C PRO A 126 3.00 14.07 13.46
N VAL A 127 3.13 13.96 12.13
CA VAL A 127 2.17 14.56 11.20
C VAL A 127 0.76 13.98 11.40
N ALA A 128 0.62 12.66 11.53
CA ALA A 128 -0.67 12.01 11.78
C ALA A 128 -1.29 12.47 13.12
N LEU A 129 -0.49 12.58 14.17
CA LEU A 129 -0.94 13.11 15.47
C LEU A 129 -1.37 14.58 15.37
N LEU A 130 -0.63 15.40 14.62
CA LEU A 130 -0.97 16.81 14.39
C LEU A 130 -2.29 16.97 13.60
N LEU A 131 -2.60 16.03 12.72
CA LEU A 131 -3.88 15.97 12.00
C LEU A 131 -5.05 15.48 12.87
N GLY A 132 -4.80 15.13 14.13
CA GLY A 132 -5.82 14.74 15.09
C GLY A 132 -6.09 13.23 15.17
N PHE A 133 -5.30 12.40 14.49
CA PHE A 133 -5.38 10.95 14.65
C PHE A 133 -4.75 10.51 15.97
N LYS A 134 -5.33 9.50 16.64
CA LYS A 134 -4.82 8.97 17.90
C LYS A 134 -4.24 7.59 17.65
N ARG A 135 -4.87 6.53 18.14
CA ARG A 135 -4.38 5.15 17.99
C ARG A 135 -4.32 4.73 16.52
N GLU A 136 -5.15 5.32 15.67
CA GLU A 136 -5.11 5.14 14.22
C GLU A 136 -3.74 5.47 13.64
N SER A 137 -3.04 6.47 14.21
CA SER A 137 -1.72 6.90 13.73
C SER A 137 -0.67 5.78 13.75
N ILE A 138 -0.78 4.82 14.67
CA ILE A 138 0.14 3.67 14.74
C ILE A 138 0.00 2.81 13.49
N GLY A 139 -1.24 2.51 13.08
CA GLY A 139 -1.48 1.76 11.85
C GLY A 139 -1.20 2.56 10.58
N MET A 140 -1.39 3.87 10.62
CA MET A 140 -1.12 4.76 9.48
C MET A 140 0.37 4.91 9.16
N THR A 141 1.26 4.76 10.16
CA THR A 141 2.64 5.27 10.06
C THR A 141 3.71 4.24 10.35
N SER A 142 3.35 3.03 10.76
CA SER A 142 4.31 1.98 11.10
C SER A 142 4.98 1.32 9.88
N SER A 143 4.46 1.54 8.68
CA SER A 143 5.06 1.10 7.40
C SER A 143 4.30 1.71 6.21
N ILE A 144 4.69 1.35 4.99
CA ILE A 144 3.99 1.66 3.72
C ILE A 144 2.59 1.00 3.56
N CYS A 145 2.11 0.28 4.58
CA CYS A 145 0.79 -0.32 4.67
C CYS A 145 0.50 -1.32 3.52
N ARG A 146 1.10 -2.50 3.54
CA ARG A 146 0.89 -3.57 2.53
C ARG A 146 0.39 -4.87 3.16
N GLU A 147 0.01 -5.83 2.32
CA GLU A 147 -0.76 -7.02 2.71
C GLU A 147 -0.07 -7.85 3.81
N PRO A 148 1.26 -8.09 3.81
CA PRO A 148 1.93 -8.77 4.92
C PRO A 148 1.79 -8.02 6.24
N GLN A 149 1.97 -6.70 6.24
CA GLN A 149 1.85 -5.85 7.42
C GLN A 149 0.40 -5.76 7.91
N MET A 150 -0.57 -5.81 6.98
CA MET A 150 -2.00 -5.88 7.31
C MET A 150 -2.32 -7.12 8.14
N ALA A 151 -1.74 -8.27 7.78
CA ALA A 151 -1.92 -9.50 8.56
C ALA A 151 -1.40 -9.33 9.99
N VAL A 152 -0.19 -8.76 10.14
CA VAL A 152 0.45 -8.52 11.44
C VAL A 152 -0.38 -7.56 12.31
N ILE A 153 -0.87 -6.46 11.74
CA ILE A 153 -1.63 -5.47 12.52
C ILE A 153 -3.02 -6.00 12.92
N ILE A 154 -3.67 -6.78 12.07
CA ILE A 154 -4.93 -7.46 12.39
C ILE A 154 -4.72 -8.51 13.47
N ASP A 155 -3.64 -9.30 13.38
CA ASP A 155 -3.30 -10.33 14.38
C ASP A 155 -3.04 -9.70 15.76
N LYS A 156 -2.26 -8.60 15.80
CA LYS A 156 -1.88 -7.95 17.05
C LYS A 156 -3.02 -7.16 17.72
N TYR A 157 -3.78 -6.36 16.96
CA TYR A 157 -4.78 -5.44 17.55
C TYR A 157 -6.24 -5.89 17.33
N GLY A 158 -6.48 -6.84 16.44
CA GLY A 158 -7.82 -7.29 16.07
C GLY A 158 -8.47 -6.44 14.95
N LEU A 159 -9.35 -7.07 14.19
CA LEU A 159 -9.93 -6.52 12.94
C LEU A 159 -10.69 -5.20 13.12
N SER A 160 -11.29 -4.97 14.30
CA SER A 160 -12.11 -3.77 14.58
C SER A 160 -11.35 -2.65 15.29
N SER A 161 -10.05 -2.81 15.48
CA SER A 161 -9.19 -1.86 16.19
C SER A 161 -9.00 -0.55 15.42
N ASP A 162 -8.61 0.51 16.13
CA ASP A 162 -8.39 1.83 15.52
C ASP A 162 -7.13 1.83 14.66
N GLU A 163 -6.13 1.03 15.04
CA GLU A 163 -4.90 0.78 14.30
C GLU A 163 -5.20 0.17 12.94
N VAL A 164 -6.03 -0.87 12.89
CA VAL A 164 -6.46 -1.49 11.62
C VAL A 164 -7.24 -0.48 10.77
N LYS A 165 -8.11 0.35 11.36
CA LYS A 165 -8.82 1.41 10.62
C LYS A 165 -7.84 2.42 10.02
N GLY A 166 -6.87 2.87 10.80
CA GLY A 166 -5.81 3.79 10.35
C GLY A 166 -4.99 3.20 9.21
N PHE A 167 -4.55 1.95 9.36
CA PHE A 167 -3.83 1.21 8.33
C PHE A 167 -4.63 1.14 7.04
N MET A 168 -5.93 0.80 7.12
CA MET A 168 -6.79 0.67 5.95
C MET A 168 -7.00 2.01 5.21
N ILE A 169 -7.00 3.13 5.92
CA ILE A 169 -7.07 4.47 5.30
C ILE A 169 -5.84 4.69 4.43
N VAL A 170 -4.64 4.47 4.97
CA VAL A 170 -3.38 4.67 4.24
C VAL A 170 -3.19 3.62 3.15
N TYR A 171 -3.57 2.37 3.38
CA TYR A 171 -3.57 1.32 2.35
C TYR A 171 -4.36 1.76 1.11
N LEU A 172 -5.61 2.22 1.30
CA LEU A 172 -6.49 2.62 0.20
C LEU A 172 -5.98 3.89 -0.50
N ILE A 173 -5.68 4.95 0.26
CA ILE A 173 -5.23 6.23 -0.30
C ILE A 173 -3.83 6.09 -0.92
N GLY A 174 -2.95 5.36 -0.25
CA GLY A 174 -1.55 5.16 -0.63
C GLY A 174 -1.37 4.33 -1.89
N ILE A 175 -2.29 3.42 -2.21
CA ILE A 175 -2.31 2.74 -3.51
C ILE A 175 -2.44 3.74 -4.67
N ILE A 176 -3.21 4.81 -4.48
CA ILE A 176 -3.59 5.74 -5.55
C ILE A 176 -2.61 6.92 -5.60
N LEU A 177 -2.44 7.60 -4.48
CA LEU A 177 -1.55 8.76 -4.39
C LEU A 177 -0.09 8.32 -4.38
N GLY A 178 0.21 7.18 -3.77
CA GLY A 178 1.57 6.65 -3.70
C GLY A 178 2.14 6.34 -5.08
N THR A 179 1.36 5.82 -6.03
CA THR A 179 1.85 5.58 -7.40
C THR A 179 2.23 6.88 -8.12
N ILE A 180 1.45 7.95 -7.93
CA ILE A 180 1.74 9.25 -8.53
C ILE A 180 2.99 9.85 -7.87
N PHE A 181 3.03 9.84 -6.54
CA PHE A 181 4.11 10.43 -5.77
C PHE A 181 5.45 9.74 -6.02
N ILE A 182 5.47 8.40 -6.06
CA ILE A 182 6.71 7.66 -6.28
C ILE A 182 7.21 7.77 -7.72
N SER A 183 6.30 7.87 -8.70
CA SER A 183 6.65 8.15 -10.10
C SER A 183 7.34 9.51 -10.26
N ILE A 184 6.85 10.53 -9.52
CA ILE A 184 7.48 11.85 -9.44
C ILE A 184 8.85 11.77 -8.77
N ILE A 185 8.97 11.12 -7.61
CA ILE A 185 10.25 10.99 -6.90
C ILE A 185 11.28 10.24 -7.75
N ALA A 186 10.89 9.13 -8.40
CA ALA A 186 11.79 8.36 -9.25
C ALA A 186 12.29 9.17 -10.46
N SER A 187 11.49 10.13 -10.95
CA SER A 187 11.91 11.06 -12.01
C SER A 187 13.03 12.01 -11.57
N PHE A 188 13.23 12.21 -10.27
CA PHE A 188 14.33 13.01 -9.70
C PHE A 188 15.62 12.21 -9.47
N SER A 189 15.74 10.99 -10.02
CA SER A 189 16.95 10.17 -9.89
C SER A 189 18.22 10.83 -10.44
N TYR A 190 18.10 11.83 -11.31
CA TYR A 190 19.23 12.61 -11.81
C TYR A 190 19.84 13.58 -10.77
N LEU A 191 19.14 13.88 -9.67
CA LEU A 191 19.60 14.85 -8.66
C LEU A 191 20.79 14.35 -7.85
N ILE A 192 20.86 13.04 -7.61
CA ILE A 192 21.97 12.41 -6.89
C ILE A 192 22.68 11.48 -7.88
N PRO A 193 24.00 11.59 -8.08
CA PRO A 193 24.71 10.82 -9.12
C PRO A 193 25.00 9.38 -8.66
N LEU A 194 23.94 8.61 -8.41
CA LEU A 194 24.01 7.17 -8.12
C LEU A 194 23.79 6.36 -9.40
N HIS A 195 24.26 5.11 -9.37
CA HIS A 195 24.05 4.18 -10.48
C HIS A 195 22.54 3.90 -10.68
N PRO A 196 22.01 3.83 -11.93
CA PRO A 196 20.59 3.55 -12.20
C PRO A 196 20.06 2.28 -11.51
N TYR A 197 20.90 1.27 -11.30
CA TYR A 197 20.52 0.06 -10.57
C TYR A 197 20.21 0.31 -9.09
N ALA A 198 20.89 1.27 -8.44
CA ALA A 198 20.56 1.66 -7.07
C ALA A 198 19.15 2.27 -7.00
N TYR A 199 18.79 3.10 -7.98
CA TYR A 199 17.43 3.63 -8.10
C TYR A 199 16.40 2.56 -8.42
N ALA A 200 16.75 1.58 -9.26
CA ALA A 200 15.87 0.45 -9.53
C ALA A 200 15.60 -0.37 -8.27
N LEU A 201 16.62 -0.64 -7.45
CA LEU A 201 16.43 -1.27 -6.14
C LEU A 201 15.54 -0.39 -5.24
N ALA A 202 15.78 0.92 -5.18
CA ALA A 202 14.93 1.84 -4.41
C ALA A 202 13.46 1.92 -4.87
N CYS A 203 13.15 1.53 -6.12
CA CYS A 203 11.76 1.41 -6.59
C CYS A 203 10.99 0.27 -5.89
N GLY A 204 11.71 -0.72 -5.37
CA GLY A 204 11.18 -1.93 -4.75
C GLY A 204 10.61 -1.73 -3.35
N VAL A 205 9.52 -0.96 -3.25
CA VAL A 205 8.93 -0.56 -1.96
C VAL A 205 7.93 -1.56 -1.38
N GLY A 206 7.91 -2.80 -1.87
CA GLY A 206 6.96 -3.83 -1.42
C GLY A 206 5.52 -3.64 -1.92
N SER A 207 5.34 -2.88 -3.01
CA SER A 207 4.05 -2.63 -3.65
C SER A 207 4.19 -2.77 -5.16
N THR A 208 3.50 -3.74 -5.76
CA THR A 208 3.58 -3.99 -7.21
C THR A 208 3.22 -2.76 -8.02
N SER A 209 2.14 -2.05 -7.68
CA SER A 209 1.71 -0.87 -8.45
C SER A 209 2.70 0.29 -8.31
N MET A 210 3.18 0.57 -7.10
CA MET A 210 4.13 1.66 -6.86
C MET A 210 5.49 1.36 -7.48
N ASN A 211 5.94 0.10 -7.38
CA ASN A 211 7.16 -0.36 -8.02
C ASN A 211 7.11 -0.21 -9.54
N VAL A 212 6.02 -0.64 -10.18
CA VAL A 212 5.82 -0.48 -11.63
C VAL A 212 5.82 1.00 -12.01
N ALA A 213 5.14 1.85 -11.26
CA ALA A 213 5.09 3.29 -11.53
C ALA A 213 6.49 3.94 -11.41
N ALA A 214 7.23 3.64 -10.34
CA ALA A 214 8.56 4.16 -10.09
C ALA A 214 9.58 3.70 -11.15
N VAL A 215 9.65 2.39 -11.40
CA VAL A 215 10.62 1.83 -12.35
C VAL A 215 10.32 2.27 -13.78
N SER A 216 9.05 2.43 -14.15
CA SER A 216 8.68 2.92 -15.48
C SER A 216 9.13 4.37 -15.69
N SER A 217 9.05 5.22 -14.66
CA SER A 217 9.61 6.58 -14.71
C SER A 217 11.13 6.52 -14.87
N LEU A 218 11.81 5.64 -14.15
CA LEU A 218 13.27 5.47 -14.23
C LEU A 218 13.74 4.93 -15.60
N ILE A 219 13.05 3.94 -16.16
CA ILE A 219 13.32 3.36 -17.49
C ILE A 219 13.25 4.43 -18.57
N THR A 220 12.36 5.41 -18.39
CA THR A 220 12.25 6.49 -19.35
C THR A 220 13.51 7.37 -19.38
N LEU A 221 14.23 7.48 -18.27
CA LEU A 221 15.51 8.19 -18.18
C LEU A 221 16.69 7.34 -18.68
N HIS A 222 16.57 6.02 -18.61
CA HIS A 222 17.60 5.06 -19.03
C HIS A 222 17.01 3.92 -19.88
N PRO A 223 16.57 4.20 -21.12
CA PRO A 223 15.89 3.21 -21.97
C PRO A 223 16.75 1.97 -22.25
N ASP A 224 18.06 2.17 -22.40
CA ASP A 224 19.04 1.12 -22.71
C ASP A 224 19.18 0.07 -21.59
N LEU A 225 18.78 0.42 -20.35
CA LEU A 225 18.88 -0.44 -19.18
C LEU A 225 17.53 -1.05 -18.77
N SER A 226 16.50 -0.93 -19.61
CA SER A 226 15.11 -1.27 -19.26
C SER A 226 14.95 -2.65 -18.60
N ASN A 227 15.51 -3.69 -19.23
CA ASN A 227 15.40 -5.07 -18.72
C ASN A 227 16.08 -5.24 -17.36
N GLN A 228 17.25 -4.64 -17.17
CA GLN A 228 17.99 -4.71 -15.90
C GLN A 228 17.27 -3.93 -14.81
N LEU A 229 16.73 -2.74 -15.12
CA LEU A 229 15.98 -1.94 -14.16
C LEU A 229 14.73 -2.68 -13.69
N LEU A 230 13.96 -3.28 -14.60
CA LEU A 230 12.81 -4.12 -14.25
C LEU A 230 13.20 -5.31 -13.36
N ALA A 231 14.32 -5.97 -13.68
CA ALA A 231 14.79 -7.12 -12.91
C ALA A 231 15.19 -6.71 -11.47
N PHE A 232 16.03 -5.69 -11.31
CA PHE A 232 16.48 -5.23 -9.99
C PHE A 232 15.32 -4.71 -9.15
N SER A 233 14.44 -3.90 -9.74
CA SER A 233 13.23 -3.40 -9.10
C SER A 233 12.29 -4.52 -8.67
N GLY A 234 12.07 -5.52 -9.54
CA GLY A 234 11.23 -6.68 -9.22
C GLY A 234 11.79 -7.52 -8.07
N ILE A 235 13.10 -7.76 -8.05
CA ILE A 235 13.78 -8.51 -6.99
C ILE A 235 13.71 -7.77 -5.67
N SER A 236 14.07 -6.48 -5.62
CA SER A 236 13.98 -5.69 -4.39
C SER A 236 12.54 -5.61 -3.89
N ASN A 237 11.56 -5.37 -4.77
CA ASN A 237 10.15 -5.34 -4.37
C ASN A 237 9.70 -6.66 -3.72
N LEU A 238 10.17 -7.79 -4.25
CA LEU A 238 9.89 -9.11 -3.68
C LEU A 238 10.58 -9.30 -2.32
N ILE A 239 11.83 -8.84 -2.18
CA ILE A 239 12.57 -8.84 -0.91
C ILE A 239 11.82 -8.02 0.13
N SER A 240 11.43 -6.79 -0.17
CA SER A 240 10.68 -5.91 0.76
C SER A 240 9.33 -6.52 1.15
N LEU A 241 8.61 -7.15 0.22
CA LEU A 241 7.34 -7.85 0.50
C LEU A 241 7.51 -9.06 1.43
N ILE A 242 8.54 -9.86 1.21
CA ILE A 242 8.74 -11.14 1.92
C ILE A 242 9.48 -10.90 3.23
N LEU A 243 10.58 -10.15 3.19
CA LEU A 243 11.52 -10.00 4.29
C LEU A 243 11.25 -8.74 5.12
N GLY A 244 10.67 -7.70 4.52
CA GLY A 244 10.29 -6.47 5.24
C GLY A 244 9.27 -6.71 6.36
N VAL A 245 8.46 -7.78 6.28
CA VAL A 245 7.52 -8.14 7.37
C VAL A 245 8.25 -8.44 8.69
N TYR A 246 9.48 -9.00 8.64
CA TYR A 246 10.26 -9.26 9.84
C TYR A 246 10.75 -7.98 10.47
N VAL A 247 11.24 -7.04 9.66
CA VAL A 247 11.63 -5.70 10.12
C VAL A 247 10.42 -4.97 10.71
N TYR A 248 9.26 -5.10 10.06
CA TYR A 248 8.01 -4.54 10.57
C TYR A 248 7.63 -5.06 11.96
N ILE A 249 7.63 -6.39 12.15
CA ILE A 249 7.29 -7.03 13.41
C ILE A 249 8.30 -6.68 14.52
N LEU A 250 9.60 -6.75 14.21
CA LEU A 250 10.67 -6.67 15.20
C LEU A 250 11.09 -5.22 15.52
N VAL A 251 10.93 -4.31 14.56
CA VAL A 251 11.49 -2.95 14.64
C VAL A 251 10.41 -1.91 14.43
N SER A 252 9.81 -1.84 13.24
CA SER A 252 8.97 -0.70 12.85
C SER A 252 7.75 -0.55 13.77
N LEU A 253 6.96 -1.63 13.97
CA LEU A 253 5.76 -1.56 14.79
C LEU A 253 6.04 -1.28 16.29
N PRO A 254 6.98 -2.00 16.95
CA PRO A 254 7.37 -1.66 18.33
C PRO A 254 7.94 -0.24 18.47
N LEU A 255 8.69 0.24 17.48
CA LEU A 255 9.23 1.60 17.48
C LEU A 255 8.10 2.63 17.37
N THR A 256 7.15 2.45 16.45
CA THR A 256 5.99 3.33 16.31
C THR A 256 5.17 3.38 17.61
N GLU A 257 4.94 2.26 18.29
CA GLU A 257 4.24 2.25 19.57
C GLU A 257 4.96 3.05 20.65
N LYS A 258 6.29 2.90 20.76
CA LYS A 258 7.11 3.64 21.73
C LYS A 258 7.11 5.14 21.42
N LEU A 259 7.30 5.51 20.15
CA LEU A 259 7.26 6.90 19.72
C LEU A 259 5.87 7.50 19.94
N TYR A 260 4.80 6.76 19.66
CA TYR A 260 3.44 7.21 19.91
C TYR A 260 3.22 7.50 21.39
N ALA A 261 3.60 6.57 22.27
CA ALA A 261 3.48 6.74 23.71
C ALA A 261 4.24 7.97 24.24
N TYR A 262 5.33 8.36 23.58
CA TYR A 262 6.12 9.54 23.93
C TYR A 262 5.55 10.85 23.34
N ILE A 263 5.15 10.83 22.07
CA ILE A 263 4.77 12.03 21.31
C ILE A 263 3.29 12.40 21.55
N GLU A 264 2.39 11.42 21.64
CA GLU A 264 0.96 11.68 21.79
C GLU A 264 0.62 12.53 23.01
N PRO A 265 1.16 12.29 24.22
CA PRO A 265 0.83 13.11 25.39
C PRO A 265 1.26 14.57 25.22
N ILE A 266 2.36 14.80 24.52
CA ILE A 266 2.89 16.13 24.22
C ILE A 266 1.93 16.83 23.24
N VAL A 267 1.63 16.19 22.10
CA VAL A 267 0.76 16.77 21.06
C VAL A 267 -0.65 17.00 21.59
N SER A 268 -1.17 16.06 22.37
CA SER A 268 -2.52 16.11 22.95
C SER A 268 -2.75 17.31 23.84
N LYS A 269 -1.71 17.75 24.57
CA LYS A 269 -1.74 18.98 25.38
C LYS A 269 -1.97 20.26 24.55
N TYR A 270 -1.53 20.28 23.29
CA TYR A 270 -1.62 21.44 22.42
C TYR A 270 -2.83 21.38 21.47
N ILE A 271 -3.18 20.19 20.98
CA ILE A 271 -4.20 20.02 19.92
C ILE A 271 -5.55 19.56 20.47
N PHE A 272 -5.57 18.65 21.44
CA PHE A 272 -6.81 18.10 21.99
C PHE A 272 -7.27 18.84 23.25
N LYS A 273 -6.72 20.02 23.55
CA LYS A 273 -7.27 20.96 24.54
C LYS A 273 -8.63 21.48 24.06
N ARG A 274 -9.67 20.69 24.31
CA ARG A 274 -11.06 21.11 24.44
C ARG A 274 -11.60 20.52 25.74
#